data_AF-A0A1C6MPC2-F1
#
_entry.id   AF-A0A1C6MPC2-F1
#
_cell.length_a   1.000
_cell.length_b   1.000
_cell.length_c   1.000
_cell.angle_alpha   90.00
_cell.angle_beta   90.00
_cell.angle_gamma   90.00
#
_symmetry.space_group_name_H-M   'P 1'
#
loop_
_entity.id
_entity.type
_entity.pdbx_description
1 polymer ?
#
loop_
_entity_poly.entity_id
_entity_poly.type
_entity_poly.pdbx_seq_one_letter_code
_entity_poly.pdbx_strand_id
1 'polypeptide(L)'
;MVLPKASCHQCEKIIQPYEMTVARRIFGHFRIKHNVQTRNKKQRPETMKIGTLMPNGKKGTAYVPVLDHPVMLFVYKYQLATYFQGYPPEVEINTWIPISLFNKKELDAFIEQYHWDRMIKLLAVPVEFARQIAKIAYSYVVAEIGLGNFTPMQMTLDTIMCRTTNVCHVVGGNEELPTPDPKGAHLLGITVHIKEPMRPVIIAGIRLFPAFDMPEYHVVVGHFDMNNEQHRNVFTQKVIIGTEQVAVSHATDE
;
A
#
# COMPACT_ATOMS: atom_id res chain seq x y z
N MET A 1 -25.02 2.99 -1.46
CA MET A 1 -24.51 1.81 -0.73
C MET A 1 -24.15 2.24 0.69
N VAL A 2 -24.79 1.68 1.71
CA VAL A 2 -24.44 1.91 3.12
C VAL A 2 -23.49 0.79 3.52
N LEU A 3 -22.25 1.13 3.86
CA LEU A 3 -21.31 0.17 4.41
C LEU A 3 -21.74 -0.16 5.85
N PRO A 4 -21.97 -1.44 6.21
CA PRO A 4 -22.14 -1.81 7.61
C PRO A 4 -20.85 -1.47 8.40
N LYS A 5 -20.91 -1.49 9.74
CA LYS A 5 -19.72 -1.26 10.57
C LYS A 5 -18.59 -2.21 10.11
N ALA A 6 -17.53 -1.64 9.55
CA ALA A 6 -16.53 -2.39 8.79
C ALA A 6 -15.58 -3.23 9.65
N SER A 7 -15.39 -2.87 10.93
CA SER A 7 -14.60 -3.65 11.89
C SER A 7 -15.23 -3.61 13.27
N CYS A 8 -15.02 -4.66 14.06
CA CYS A 8 -15.39 -4.63 15.48
C CYS A 8 -14.47 -3.65 16.23
N HIS A 9 -14.92 -3.18 17.40
CA HIS A 9 -14.18 -2.20 18.20
C HIS A 9 -12.80 -2.70 18.65
N GLN A 10 -12.63 -4.01 18.87
CA GLN A 10 -11.33 -4.61 19.22
C GLN A 10 -10.35 -4.53 18.04
N CYS A 11 -10.78 -4.92 16.84
CA CYS A 11 -9.97 -4.83 15.64
C CYS A 11 -9.65 -3.36 15.29
N GLU A 12 -10.62 -2.46 15.43
CA GLU A 12 -10.40 -1.03 15.21
C GLU A 12 -9.28 -0.49 16.09
N LYS A 13 -9.26 -0.83 17.39
CA LYS A 13 -8.19 -0.39 18.32
C LYS A 13 -6.79 -0.85 17.91
N ILE A 14 -6.68 -2.03 17.31
CA ILE A 14 -5.41 -2.60 16.84
C ILE A 14 -4.97 -1.93 15.53
N ILE A 15 -5.92 -1.69 14.64
CA ILE A 15 -5.66 -1.24 13.26
C ILE A 15 -5.47 0.28 13.17
N GLN A 16 -6.32 1.04 13.85
CA GLN A 16 -6.36 2.50 13.78
C GLN A 16 -4.99 3.18 14.00
N PRO A 17 -4.13 2.75 14.94
CA PRO A 17 -2.83 3.40 15.16
C PRO A 17 -1.93 3.41 13.91
N TYR A 18 -1.80 2.29 13.20
CA TYR A 18 -0.95 2.24 12.01
C TYR A 18 -1.62 2.92 10.80
N GLU A 19 -2.94 2.82 10.67
CA GLU A 19 -3.67 3.54 9.61
C GLU A 19 -3.53 5.05 9.76
N MET A 20 -3.66 5.58 10.98
CA MET A 20 -3.43 7.00 11.24
C MET A 20 -1.96 7.38 11.00
N THR A 21 -1.03 6.49 11.30
CA THR A 21 0.40 6.71 11.05
C THR A 21 0.65 6.88 9.56
N VAL A 22 0.15 5.97 8.71
CA VAL A 22 0.24 6.06 7.25
C VAL A 22 -0.49 7.30 6.72
N ALA A 23 -1.73 7.51 7.16
CA ALA A 23 -2.55 8.64 6.71
C ALA A 23 -1.93 10.01 7.04
N ARG A 24 -1.27 10.15 8.19
CA ARG A 24 -0.66 11.41 8.63
C ARG A 24 0.76 11.58 8.13
N ARG A 25 1.59 10.53 8.15
CA ARG A 25 3.03 10.64 7.87
C ARG A 25 3.36 10.49 6.39
N ILE A 26 2.69 9.57 5.69
CA ILE A 26 2.92 9.35 4.26
C ILE A 26 2.03 10.28 3.45
N PHE A 27 0.71 10.19 3.67
CA PHE A 27 -0.25 10.91 2.84
C PHE A 27 -0.65 12.29 3.38
N GLY A 28 -0.17 12.71 4.56
CA GLY A 28 -0.67 13.91 5.23
C GLY A 28 -0.50 15.19 4.40
N HIS A 29 0.75 15.53 4.06
CA HIS A 29 1.03 16.72 3.26
C HIS A 29 0.41 16.66 1.86
N PHE A 30 0.44 15.48 1.22
CA PHE A 30 -0.21 15.25 -0.06
C PHE A 30 -1.71 15.53 0.00
N ARG A 31 -2.40 14.98 1.00
CA ARG A 31 -3.84 15.20 1.19
C ARG A 31 -4.15 16.65 1.50
N ILE A 32 -3.28 17.37 2.20
CA ILE A 32 -3.46 18.80 2.49
C ILE A 32 -3.38 19.61 1.20
N LYS A 33 -2.27 19.47 0.46
CA LYS A 33 -2.02 20.25 -0.77
C LYS A 33 -3.03 19.96 -1.88
N HIS A 34 -3.34 18.69 -2.12
CA HIS A 34 -4.26 18.30 -3.18
C HIS A 34 -5.74 18.33 -2.76
N ASN A 35 -6.05 18.96 -1.61
CA ASN A 35 -7.41 19.13 -1.11
C ASN A 35 -8.22 17.80 -1.02
N VAL A 36 -7.55 16.66 -0.80
CA VAL A 36 -8.18 15.33 -0.70
C VAL A 36 -9.18 15.31 0.46
N GLN A 37 -10.23 14.50 0.36
CA GLN A 37 -11.28 14.41 1.39
C GLN A 37 -10.71 14.18 2.80
N THR A 38 -11.23 14.94 3.77
CA THR A 38 -10.89 14.85 5.19
C THR A 38 -12.14 15.09 6.04
N ARG A 39 -12.21 14.45 7.20
CA ARG A 39 -13.34 14.58 8.14
C ARG A 39 -13.45 16.00 8.71
N ASN A 40 -12.32 16.65 8.96
CA ASN A 40 -12.27 17.98 9.59
C ASN A 40 -11.77 19.05 8.61
N LYS A 41 -12.47 19.26 7.49
CA LYS A 41 -12.03 20.18 6.42
C LYS A 41 -11.73 21.60 6.91
N LYS A 42 -12.50 22.11 7.88
CA LYS A 42 -12.32 23.45 8.48
C LYS A 42 -11.06 23.59 9.34
N GLN A 43 -10.43 22.47 9.74
CA GLN A 43 -9.19 22.46 10.54
C GLN A 43 -7.95 22.22 9.66
N ARG A 44 -8.07 22.29 8.34
CA ARG A 44 -6.92 22.12 7.44
C ARG A 44 -6.00 23.33 7.62
N PRO A 45 -4.69 23.12 7.84
CA PRO A 45 -3.75 24.22 7.99
C PRO A 45 -3.62 25.00 6.68
N GLU A 46 -3.38 26.30 6.78
CA GLU A 46 -3.10 27.18 5.62
C GLU A 46 -1.62 27.22 5.27
N THR A 47 -0.75 26.84 6.23
CA THR A 47 0.70 26.76 6.06
C THR A 47 1.23 25.37 6.41
N MET A 48 2.36 24.98 5.82
CA MET A 48 3.07 23.74 6.10
C MET A 48 4.49 24.02 6.57
N LYS A 49 4.97 23.14 7.45
CA LYS A 49 6.29 23.24 8.06
C LYS A 49 7.34 22.60 7.16
N ILE A 50 8.41 23.32 6.89
CA ILE A 50 9.63 22.82 6.22
C ILE A 50 10.82 22.84 7.19
N GLY A 51 11.76 21.91 7.02
CA GLY A 51 13.05 21.95 7.70
C GLY A 51 13.97 22.95 7.03
N THR A 52 14.83 23.63 7.79
CA THR A 52 15.86 24.51 7.23
C THR A 52 17.20 24.28 7.94
N LEU A 53 18.31 24.61 7.29
CA LEU A 53 19.65 24.62 7.81
C LEU A 53 20.13 26.07 7.84
N MET A 54 20.33 26.60 9.03
CA MET A 54 20.87 27.94 9.20
C MET A 54 22.36 27.97 8.78
N PRO A 55 22.93 29.13 8.40
CA PRO A 55 24.34 29.25 8.01
C PRO A 55 25.34 28.73 9.06
N ASN A 56 24.95 28.69 10.33
CA ASN A 56 25.75 28.14 11.44
C ASN A 56 25.63 26.61 11.60
N GLY A 57 25.01 25.92 10.63
CA GLY A 57 24.78 24.47 10.65
C GLY A 57 23.65 24.01 11.59
N LYS A 58 22.93 24.90 12.27
CA LYS A 58 21.80 24.53 13.14
C LYS A 58 20.56 24.23 12.31
N LYS A 59 19.84 23.18 12.71
CA LYS A 59 18.53 22.82 12.14
C LYS A 59 17.49 23.83 12.62
N GLY A 60 16.83 24.49 11.68
CA GLY A 60 15.69 25.37 11.86
C GLY A 60 14.44 24.79 11.24
N THR A 61 13.34 25.56 11.35
CA THR A 61 12.07 25.22 10.71
C THR A 61 11.40 26.51 10.24
N ALA A 62 10.81 26.49 9.06
CA ALA A 62 10.02 27.60 8.52
C ALA A 62 8.61 27.12 8.16
N TYR A 63 7.68 28.06 7.98
CA TYR A 63 6.32 27.79 7.53
C TYR A 63 6.11 28.47 6.17
N VAL A 64 5.55 27.73 5.22
CA VAL A 64 5.23 28.21 3.87
C VAL A 64 3.74 28.00 3.57
N PRO A 65 3.11 28.81 2.71
CA PRO A 65 1.75 28.55 2.25
C PRO A 65 1.60 27.13 1.69
N VAL A 66 0.44 26.51 1.92
CA VAL A 66 0.15 25.13 1.45
C VAL A 66 0.32 24.97 -0.06
N LEU A 67 -0.07 25.99 -0.83
CA LEU A 67 0.02 25.95 -2.29
C LEU A 67 1.48 25.93 -2.78
N ASP A 68 2.36 26.63 -2.07
CA ASP A 68 3.77 26.77 -2.44
C ASP A 68 4.60 25.57 -1.98
N HIS A 69 4.20 24.88 -0.91
CA HIS A 69 4.96 23.77 -0.35
C HIS A 69 5.20 22.63 -1.36
N PRO A 70 6.45 22.17 -1.60
CA PRO A 70 6.74 21.11 -2.55
C PRO A 70 6.42 19.77 -1.89
N VAL A 71 5.22 19.24 -2.13
CA VAL A 71 4.85 17.95 -1.57
C VAL A 71 5.69 16.87 -2.22
N MET A 72 6.44 16.15 -1.38
CA MET A 72 7.06 14.88 -1.71
C MET A 72 6.28 13.78 -1.02
N LEU A 73 5.79 12.83 -1.80
CA LEU A 73 5.16 11.64 -1.30
C LEU A 73 6.23 10.54 -1.18
N PHE A 74 6.57 10.18 0.05
CA PHE A 74 7.51 9.10 0.33
C PHE A 74 6.75 7.79 0.52
N VAL A 75 6.90 6.87 -0.42
CA VAL A 75 6.36 5.51 -0.33
C VAL A 75 7.50 4.51 -0.37
N TYR A 76 7.18 3.23 -0.19
CA TYR A 76 8.17 2.16 -0.19
C TYR A 76 7.98 1.30 -1.42
N LYS A 77 9.09 0.88 -2.01
CA LYS A 77 9.15 -0.21 -2.96
C LYS A 77 9.63 -1.44 -2.21
N TYR A 78 8.87 -2.53 -2.27
CA TYR A 78 9.26 -3.82 -1.70
C TYR A 78 9.80 -4.71 -2.80
N GLN A 79 10.67 -5.66 -2.46
CA GLN A 79 11.02 -6.75 -3.37
C GLN A 79 9.87 -7.76 -3.48
N LEU A 80 10.08 -8.81 -4.28
CA LEU A 80 9.16 -9.94 -4.34
C LEU A 80 8.95 -10.52 -2.93
N ALA A 81 7.69 -10.81 -2.58
CA ALA A 81 7.36 -11.35 -1.26
C ALA A 81 8.13 -12.66 -0.99
N THR A 82 8.64 -12.84 0.23
CA THR A 82 9.52 -13.99 0.52
C THR A 82 8.80 -15.34 0.42
N TYR A 83 7.46 -15.33 0.49
CA TYR A 83 6.60 -16.47 0.15
C TYR A 83 6.88 -17.03 -1.25
N PHE A 84 7.03 -16.17 -2.27
CA PHE A 84 7.29 -16.64 -3.64
C PHE A 84 8.73 -17.11 -3.83
N GLN A 85 9.64 -16.66 -2.97
CA GLN A 85 11.02 -17.11 -2.94
C GLN A 85 11.19 -18.44 -2.18
N GLY A 86 10.09 -19.00 -1.63
CA GLY A 86 10.11 -20.26 -0.89
C GLY A 86 10.69 -20.17 0.52
N TYR A 87 10.90 -18.96 1.05
CA TYR A 87 11.36 -18.80 2.43
C TYR A 87 10.24 -19.07 3.42
N PRO A 88 10.53 -19.69 4.58
CA PRO A 88 9.55 -19.87 5.63
C PRO A 88 9.23 -18.53 6.34
N PRO A 89 8.04 -18.40 6.97
CA PRO A 89 7.59 -17.15 7.58
C PRO A 89 8.47 -16.63 8.73
N GLU A 90 9.27 -17.49 9.36
CA GLU A 90 10.19 -17.13 10.44
C GLU A 90 11.45 -16.40 9.93
N VAL A 91 11.74 -16.49 8.63
CA VAL A 91 12.88 -15.81 8.01
C VAL A 91 12.51 -14.36 7.73
N GLU A 92 12.97 -13.46 8.60
CA GLU A 92 12.75 -12.02 8.47
C GLU A 92 13.71 -11.38 7.47
N ILE A 93 13.28 -11.31 6.20
CA ILE A 93 13.97 -10.55 5.16
C ILE A 93 13.15 -9.30 4.88
N ASN A 94 13.52 -8.18 5.50
CA ASN A 94 12.87 -6.89 5.31
C ASN A 94 13.56 -6.11 4.19
N THR A 95 13.12 -6.30 2.96
CA THR A 95 13.69 -5.64 1.78
C THR A 95 12.75 -4.58 1.23
N TRP A 96 12.98 -3.34 1.62
CA TRP A 96 12.27 -2.18 1.10
C TRP A 96 13.22 -1.00 0.86
N ILE A 97 12.87 -0.17 -0.12
CA ILE A 97 13.61 1.05 -0.46
C ILE A 97 12.61 2.21 -0.46
N PRO A 98 12.88 3.32 0.24
CA PRO A 98 12.04 4.50 0.15
C PRO A 98 12.19 5.13 -1.23
N ILE A 99 11.07 5.49 -1.84
CA ILE A 99 11.05 6.28 -3.07
C ILE A 99 10.31 7.58 -2.81
N SER A 100 10.76 8.64 -3.48
CA SER A 100 10.16 9.97 -3.39
C SER A 100 9.47 10.32 -4.69
N LEU A 101 8.17 10.60 -4.61
CA LEU A 101 7.38 11.08 -5.74
C LEU A 101 7.14 12.57 -5.57
N PHE A 102 7.55 13.36 -6.55
CA PHE A 102 7.43 14.82 -6.51
C PHE A 102 7.44 15.42 -7.90
N ASN A 103 6.88 16.63 -8.02
CA ASN A 103 7.00 17.41 -9.24
C ASN A 103 8.32 18.17 -9.23
N LYS A 104 9.26 17.78 -10.10
CA LYS A 104 10.59 18.40 -10.16
C LYS A 104 10.54 19.91 -10.43
N LYS A 105 9.70 20.37 -11.36
CA LYS A 105 9.60 21.80 -11.69
C LYS A 105 9.11 22.62 -10.50
N GLU A 106 8.13 22.09 -9.78
CA GLU A 106 7.61 22.73 -8.58
C GLU A 106 8.64 22.76 -7.45
N LEU A 107 9.39 21.67 -7.26
CA LEU A 107 10.47 21.61 -6.29
C LEU A 107 11.58 22.62 -6.62
N ASP A 108 12.00 22.70 -7.88
CA ASP A 108 13.03 23.63 -8.34
C ASP A 108 12.58 25.09 -8.14
N ALA A 109 11.34 25.42 -8.52
CA ALA A 109 10.76 26.75 -8.30
C ALA A 109 10.67 27.10 -6.80
N PHE A 110 10.29 26.14 -5.97
CA PHE A 110 10.25 26.34 -4.52
C PHE A 110 11.65 26.60 -3.94
N ILE A 111 12.66 25.85 -4.36
CA ILE A 111 14.05 26.04 -3.93
C ILE A 111 14.54 27.44 -4.30
N GLU A 112 14.23 27.90 -5.52
CA GLU A 112 14.58 29.24 -5.98
C GLU A 112 13.86 30.33 -5.19
N GLN A 113 12.54 30.22 -5.05
CA GLN A 113 11.71 31.23 -4.36
C GLN A 113 12.03 31.35 -2.87
N TYR A 114 12.26 30.23 -2.19
CA TYR A 114 12.42 30.18 -0.73
C TYR A 114 13.89 30.01 -0.28
N HIS A 115 14.83 29.97 -1.22
CA HIS A 115 16.25 29.65 -0.97
C HIS A 115 16.42 28.42 -0.08
N TRP A 116 15.61 27.40 -0.34
CA TRP A 116 15.49 26.25 0.54
C TRP A 116 16.68 25.29 0.40
N ASP A 117 17.31 24.94 1.53
CA ASP A 117 18.46 24.04 1.63
C ASP A 117 18.17 22.54 1.41
N ARG A 118 16.92 22.20 1.06
CA ARG A 118 16.47 20.83 0.78
C ARG A 118 16.50 19.89 2.00
N MET A 119 16.54 20.41 3.23
CA MET A 119 16.50 19.56 4.42
C MET A 119 15.12 18.94 4.62
N ILE A 120 15.08 17.61 4.50
CA ILE A 120 13.86 16.82 4.71
C ILE A 120 14.05 15.92 5.93
N LYS A 121 13.06 15.93 6.83
CA LYS A 121 12.97 14.95 7.92
C LYS A 121 11.97 13.87 7.55
N LEU A 122 12.49 12.73 7.09
CA LEU A 122 11.68 11.54 6.85
C LEU A 122 11.71 10.65 8.10
N LEU A 123 10.52 10.23 8.56
CA LEU A 123 10.39 9.18 9.55
C LEU A 123 9.83 7.95 8.85
N ALA A 124 10.69 6.95 8.63
CA ALA A 124 10.32 5.75 7.91
C ALA A 124 9.31 4.91 8.72
N VAL A 125 8.22 4.51 8.06
CA VAL A 125 7.15 3.65 8.59
C VAL A 125 6.76 2.55 7.57
N PRO A 126 7.74 1.77 7.08
CA PRO A 126 7.54 0.77 6.03
C PRO A 126 6.67 -0.39 6.52
N VAL A 127 6.73 -0.75 7.79
CA VAL A 127 5.93 -1.84 8.34
C VAL A 127 4.46 -1.43 8.38
N GLU A 128 4.16 -0.24 8.90
CA GLU A 128 2.81 0.30 8.95
C GLU A 128 2.20 0.47 7.55
N PHE A 129 3.03 0.90 6.59
CA PHE A 129 2.60 1.00 5.20
C PHE A 129 2.26 -0.37 4.60
N ALA A 130 3.13 -1.38 4.79
CA ALA A 130 2.84 -2.74 4.35
C ALA A 130 1.55 -3.31 4.98
N ARG A 131 1.30 -3.04 6.27
CA ARG A 131 0.03 -3.41 6.93
C ARG A 131 -1.18 -2.75 6.30
N GLN A 132 -1.07 -1.49 5.89
CA GLN A 132 -2.13 -0.80 5.16
C GLN A 132 -2.39 -1.46 3.79
N ILE A 133 -1.33 -1.79 3.06
CA ILE A 133 -1.42 -2.49 1.77
C ILE A 133 -2.07 -3.88 1.95
N ALA A 134 -1.63 -4.66 2.95
CA ALA A 134 -2.22 -5.96 3.26
C ALA A 134 -3.72 -5.87 3.60
N LYS A 135 -4.13 -4.86 4.37
CA LYS A 135 -5.54 -4.62 4.71
C LYS A 135 -6.37 -4.30 3.46
N ILE A 136 -5.85 -3.44 2.57
CA ILE A 136 -6.50 -3.10 1.30
C ILE A 136 -6.67 -4.37 0.46
N ALA A 137 -5.62 -5.16 0.31
CA ALA A 137 -5.62 -6.42 -0.44
C ALA A 137 -6.67 -7.39 0.08
N TYR A 138 -6.65 -7.67 1.38
CA TYR A 138 -7.59 -8.60 2.00
C TYR A 138 -9.04 -8.12 1.85
N SER A 139 -9.29 -6.83 2.08
CA SER A 139 -10.64 -6.26 1.95
C SER A 139 -11.13 -6.30 0.51
N TYR A 140 -10.25 -6.06 -0.46
CA TYR A 140 -10.57 -6.14 -1.88
C TYR A 140 -10.90 -7.57 -2.30
N VAL A 141 -10.08 -8.55 -1.93
CA VAL A 141 -10.36 -9.97 -2.18
C VAL A 141 -11.68 -10.41 -1.55
N VAL A 142 -11.96 -10.00 -0.32
CA VAL A 142 -13.25 -10.30 0.33
C VAL A 142 -14.42 -9.66 -0.41
N ALA A 143 -14.26 -8.45 -0.97
CA ALA A 143 -15.30 -7.79 -1.74
C ALA A 143 -15.58 -8.51 -3.08
N GLU A 144 -14.53 -8.97 -3.77
CA GLU A 144 -14.66 -9.59 -5.11
C GLU A 144 -15.03 -11.09 -5.07
N ILE A 145 -14.40 -11.82 -4.15
CA ILE A 145 -14.53 -13.28 -4.01
C ILE A 145 -15.60 -13.66 -2.98
N GLY A 146 -15.78 -12.83 -1.94
CA GLY A 146 -16.73 -13.07 -0.85
C GLY A 146 -16.06 -13.64 0.41
N LEU A 147 -16.61 -13.27 1.57
CA LEU A 147 -16.15 -13.79 2.87
C LEU A 147 -16.47 -15.28 3.00
N GLY A 148 -15.48 -16.09 3.39
CA GLY A 148 -15.63 -17.54 3.55
C GLY A 148 -15.56 -18.35 2.25
N ASN A 149 -15.31 -17.69 1.11
CA ASN A 149 -15.14 -18.35 -0.19
C ASN A 149 -13.67 -18.69 -0.52
N PHE A 150 -12.77 -18.45 0.43
CA PHE A 150 -11.36 -18.84 0.38
C PHE A 150 -10.83 -18.98 1.81
N THR A 151 -9.69 -19.65 1.97
CA THR A 151 -8.97 -19.73 3.24
C THR A 151 -7.95 -18.58 3.33
N PRO A 152 -8.10 -17.65 4.29
CA PRO A 152 -7.12 -16.60 4.51
C PRO A 152 -5.73 -17.14 4.86
N MET A 153 -4.69 -16.50 4.34
CA MET A 153 -3.33 -16.75 4.79
C MET A 153 -3.16 -16.20 6.21
N GLN A 154 -2.77 -17.06 7.16
CA GLN A 154 -2.62 -16.68 8.57
C GLN A 154 -1.64 -15.51 8.74
N MET A 155 -0.50 -15.57 8.05
CA MET A 155 0.52 -14.51 8.08
C MET A 155 -0.02 -13.15 7.60
N THR A 156 -0.97 -13.14 6.66
CA THR A 156 -1.62 -11.91 6.16
C THR A 156 -2.53 -11.31 7.21
N LEU A 157 -3.29 -12.16 7.91
CA LEU A 157 -4.08 -11.71 9.06
C LEU A 157 -3.17 -11.22 10.20
N ASP A 158 -2.07 -11.90 10.48
CA ASP A 158 -1.13 -11.49 11.53
C ASP A 158 -0.43 -10.17 11.17
N THR A 159 -0.15 -9.94 9.89
CA THR A 159 0.33 -8.65 9.38
C THR A 159 -0.67 -7.54 9.67
N ILE A 160 -1.94 -7.71 9.24
CA ILE A 160 -3.02 -6.74 9.44
C ILE A 160 -3.28 -6.49 10.93
N MET A 161 -3.22 -7.54 11.75
CA MET A 161 -3.52 -7.50 13.18
C MET A 161 -2.31 -7.15 14.05
N CYS A 162 -1.21 -6.68 13.45
CA CYS A 162 0.01 -6.26 14.15
C CYS A 162 0.66 -7.36 15.02
N ARG A 163 0.51 -8.63 14.66
CA ARG A 163 1.08 -9.79 15.38
C ARG A 163 2.45 -10.20 14.85
N THR A 164 2.86 -9.66 13.70
CA THR A 164 4.20 -9.85 13.13
C THR A 164 4.77 -8.54 12.59
N THR A 165 6.09 -8.44 12.59
CA THR A 165 6.90 -7.42 11.91
C THR A 165 7.43 -7.89 10.57
N ASN A 166 7.40 -9.20 10.29
CA ASN A 166 7.83 -9.78 9.02
C ASN A 166 6.75 -9.62 7.93
N VAL A 167 6.51 -8.36 7.55
CA VAL A 167 5.48 -8.01 6.57
C VAL A 167 5.87 -8.40 5.15
N CYS A 168 7.18 -8.47 4.88
CA CYS A 168 7.75 -8.80 3.56
C CYS A 168 7.51 -10.27 3.16
N HIS A 169 7.08 -11.14 4.07
CA HIS A 169 6.70 -12.50 3.70
C HIS A 169 5.47 -12.55 2.81
N VAL A 170 4.48 -11.70 3.09
CA VAL A 170 3.20 -11.66 2.36
C VAL A 170 3.02 -10.42 1.51
N VAL A 171 3.72 -9.33 1.81
CA VAL A 171 3.69 -8.09 1.04
C VAL A 171 4.97 -7.97 0.22
N GLY A 172 4.82 -7.87 -1.09
CA GLY A 172 5.91 -7.62 -2.03
C GLY A 172 5.56 -6.53 -3.04
N GLY A 173 6.42 -6.38 -4.03
CA GLY A 173 6.19 -5.53 -5.18
C GLY A 173 7.11 -5.89 -6.34
N ASN A 174 6.97 -5.14 -7.43
CA ASN A 174 7.79 -5.33 -8.63
C ASN A 174 9.14 -4.61 -8.53
N GLU A 175 10.14 -5.18 -9.21
CA GLU A 175 11.44 -4.54 -9.35
C GLU A 175 11.39 -3.31 -10.26
N GLU A 176 10.52 -3.28 -11.27
CA GLU A 176 10.37 -2.10 -12.11
C GLU A 176 9.19 -1.24 -11.66
N LEU A 177 9.35 0.08 -11.73
CA LEU A 177 8.22 0.98 -11.54
C LEU A 177 7.36 0.96 -12.80
N PRO A 178 6.06 0.63 -12.69
CA PRO A 178 5.18 0.63 -13.84
C PRO A 178 5.01 2.05 -14.40
N THR A 179 4.80 2.17 -15.72
CA THR A 179 4.53 3.45 -16.38
C THR A 179 3.30 4.14 -15.78
N PRO A 180 3.32 5.46 -15.53
CA PRO A 180 2.15 6.18 -15.05
C PRO A 180 0.91 6.00 -15.95
N ASP A 181 -0.24 5.75 -15.34
CA ASP A 181 -1.55 5.75 -15.99
C ASP A 181 -2.33 7.02 -15.57
N PRO A 182 -2.40 8.04 -16.44
CA PRO A 182 -3.03 9.32 -16.12
C PRO A 182 -4.55 9.22 -15.89
N LYS A 183 -5.21 8.11 -16.23
CA LYS A 183 -6.66 7.93 -16.10
C LYS A 183 -7.07 7.21 -14.81
N GLY A 184 -6.15 6.53 -14.14
CA GLY A 184 -6.47 5.74 -12.95
C GLY A 184 -6.38 6.53 -11.63
N ALA A 185 -7.39 6.38 -10.76
CA ALA A 185 -7.30 6.84 -9.37
C ALA A 185 -6.60 5.80 -8.48
N HIS A 186 -6.99 4.53 -8.64
CA HIS A 186 -6.38 3.35 -8.02
C HIS A 186 -6.55 2.19 -9.00
N LEU A 187 -5.54 1.33 -9.16
CA LEU A 187 -5.67 0.06 -9.86
C LEU A 187 -5.60 -1.06 -8.82
N LEU A 188 -6.60 -1.92 -8.84
CA LEU A 188 -6.68 -3.12 -8.01
C LEU A 188 -6.95 -4.28 -8.95
N GLY A 189 -6.24 -5.39 -8.75
CA GLY A 189 -6.39 -6.60 -9.54
C GLY A 189 -6.25 -7.83 -8.66
N ILE A 190 -6.90 -8.92 -9.04
CA ILE A 190 -6.71 -10.22 -8.38
C ILE A 190 -6.05 -11.14 -9.40
N THR A 191 -4.98 -11.78 -8.99
CA THR A 191 -4.35 -12.86 -9.76
C THR A 191 -4.39 -14.13 -8.93
N VAL A 192 -4.76 -15.23 -9.55
CA VAL A 192 -4.70 -16.55 -8.92
C VAL A 192 -3.51 -17.31 -9.49
N HIS A 193 -2.58 -17.65 -8.61
CA HIS A 193 -1.38 -18.38 -8.95
C HIS A 193 -1.55 -19.86 -8.62
N ILE A 194 -1.46 -20.70 -9.65
CA ILE A 194 -1.65 -22.15 -9.55
C ILE A 194 -0.28 -22.82 -9.57
N LYS A 195 0.37 -22.92 -8.41
CA LYS A 195 1.56 -23.78 -8.21
C LYS A 195 1.16 -25.17 -7.73
N GLU A 196 0.23 -25.24 -6.78
CA GLU A 196 -0.39 -26.48 -6.32
C GLU A 196 -1.85 -26.52 -6.76
N PRO A 197 -2.27 -27.47 -7.63
CA PRO A 197 -3.65 -27.50 -8.14
C PRO A 197 -4.72 -27.58 -7.06
N MET A 198 -4.40 -28.22 -5.92
CA MET A 198 -5.33 -28.38 -4.80
C MET A 198 -5.41 -27.15 -3.90
N ARG A 199 -4.43 -26.23 -3.99
CA ARG A 199 -4.36 -24.99 -3.21
C ARG A 199 -3.94 -23.79 -4.07
N PRO A 200 -4.74 -23.38 -5.07
CA PRO A 200 -4.46 -22.17 -5.83
C PRO A 200 -4.36 -20.95 -4.91
N VAL A 201 -3.25 -20.20 -5.03
CA VAL A 201 -2.93 -19.06 -4.17
C VAL A 201 -3.54 -17.80 -4.74
N ILE A 202 -4.18 -17.01 -3.88
CA ILE A 202 -4.82 -15.74 -4.24
C ILE A 202 -3.84 -14.61 -3.94
N ILE A 203 -3.53 -13.83 -4.98
CA ILE A 203 -2.65 -12.67 -4.93
C ILE A 203 -3.48 -11.43 -5.27
N ALA A 204 -3.40 -10.40 -4.45
CA ALA A 204 -3.98 -9.10 -4.78
C ALA A 204 -2.88 -8.16 -5.26
N GLY A 205 -3.02 -7.65 -6.48
CA GLY A 205 -2.23 -6.56 -7.03
C GLY A 205 -2.84 -5.22 -6.65
N ILE A 206 -2.02 -4.30 -6.15
CA ILE A 206 -2.43 -2.97 -5.70
C ILE A 206 -1.49 -1.92 -6.29
N ARG A 207 -2.04 -0.94 -6.99
CA ARG A 207 -1.32 0.27 -7.39
C ARG A 207 -2.13 1.50 -7.00
N LEU A 208 -1.66 2.20 -5.98
CA LEU A 208 -2.30 3.42 -5.49
C LEU A 208 -1.87 4.61 -6.34
N PHE A 209 -2.79 5.50 -6.72
CA PHE A 209 -2.47 6.72 -7.50
C PHE A 209 -1.60 6.44 -8.75
N PRO A 210 -2.07 5.59 -9.68
CA PRO A 210 -1.29 5.15 -10.84
C PRO A 210 -0.95 6.30 -11.79
N ALA A 211 -1.61 7.47 -11.68
CA ALA A 211 -1.25 8.70 -12.38
C ALA A 211 0.14 9.25 -12.01
N PHE A 212 0.76 8.71 -10.96
CA PHE A 212 2.13 9.00 -10.54
C PHE A 212 3.01 7.75 -10.71
N ASP A 213 4.32 7.88 -10.55
CA ASP A 213 5.30 6.76 -10.57
C ASP A 213 5.19 5.87 -9.32
N MET A 214 3.97 5.54 -8.90
CA MET A 214 3.67 4.73 -7.73
C MET A 214 3.98 3.25 -8.01
N PRO A 215 4.62 2.55 -7.05
CA PRO A 215 4.91 1.14 -7.19
C PRO A 215 3.63 0.32 -7.26
N GLU A 216 3.75 -0.83 -7.88
CA GLU A 216 2.79 -1.92 -7.74
C GLU A 216 3.19 -2.81 -6.57
N TYR A 217 2.21 -3.18 -5.78
CA TYR A 217 2.34 -4.07 -4.63
C TYR A 217 1.57 -5.35 -4.89
N HIS A 218 2.11 -6.47 -4.41
CA HIS A 218 1.43 -7.75 -4.42
C HIS A 218 1.30 -8.26 -3.01
N VAL A 219 0.13 -8.79 -2.69
CA VAL A 219 -0.12 -9.39 -1.38
C VAL A 219 -0.60 -10.80 -1.55
N VAL A 220 0.05 -11.75 -0.88
CA VAL A 220 -0.44 -13.13 -0.73
C VAL A 220 -1.61 -13.09 0.25
N VAL A 221 -2.83 -13.30 -0.21
CA VAL A 221 -4.03 -13.09 0.62
C VAL A 221 -4.51 -14.38 1.28
N GLY A 222 -4.41 -15.48 0.55
CA GLY A 222 -4.95 -16.77 0.97
C GLY A 222 -4.89 -17.78 -0.17
N HIS A 223 -5.67 -18.84 -0.06
CA HIS A 223 -5.79 -19.86 -1.09
C HIS A 223 -7.20 -20.41 -1.18
N PHE A 224 -7.56 -20.95 -2.34
CA PHE A 224 -8.70 -21.85 -2.46
C PHE A 224 -8.32 -23.21 -1.88
N ASP A 225 -9.29 -23.92 -1.32
CA ASP A 225 -9.15 -25.33 -0.92
C ASP A 225 -10.04 -26.14 -1.85
N MET A 226 -9.44 -26.83 -2.81
CA MET A 226 -10.21 -27.54 -3.82
C MET A 226 -10.91 -28.78 -3.25
N ASN A 227 -10.70 -29.16 -1.99
CA ASN A 227 -11.53 -30.16 -1.31
C ASN A 227 -12.85 -29.56 -0.80
N ASN A 228 -12.91 -28.26 -0.57
CA ASN A 228 -14.11 -27.54 -0.15
C ASN A 228 -14.99 -27.22 -1.38
N GLU A 229 -16.24 -27.70 -1.37
CA GLU A 229 -17.20 -27.51 -2.47
C GLU A 229 -17.50 -26.04 -2.76
N GLN A 230 -17.65 -25.21 -1.73
CA GLN A 230 -17.89 -23.78 -1.88
C GLN A 230 -16.70 -23.09 -2.56
N HIS A 231 -15.48 -23.41 -2.15
CA HIS A 231 -14.26 -22.88 -2.76
C HIS A 231 -14.15 -23.29 -4.24
N ARG A 232 -14.40 -24.58 -4.57
CA ARG A 232 -14.39 -25.06 -5.96
C ARG A 232 -15.42 -24.35 -6.85
N ASN A 233 -16.63 -24.15 -6.33
CA ASN A 233 -17.70 -23.49 -7.08
C ASN A 233 -17.33 -22.04 -7.40
N VAL A 234 -16.81 -21.31 -6.41
CA VAL A 234 -16.38 -19.93 -6.60
C VAL A 234 -15.16 -19.85 -7.52
N PHE A 235 -14.15 -20.70 -7.35
CA PHE A 235 -13.00 -20.77 -8.24
C PHE A 235 -13.44 -20.99 -9.69
N THR A 236 -14.30 -21.97 -9.94
CA THR A 236 -14.84 -22.23 -11.27
C THR A 236 -15.59 -21.02 -11.83
N GLN A 237 -16.50 -20.41 -11.06
CA GLN A 237 -17.32 -19.30 -11.53
C GLN A 237 -16.55 -17.99 -11.75
N LYS A 238 -15.58 -17.67 -10.89
CA LYS A 238 -14.90 -16.37 -10.82
C LYS A 238 -13.49 -16.37 -11.39
N VAL A 239 -12.88 -17.54 -11.57
CA VAL A 239 -11.49 -17.67 -12.03
C VAL A 239 -11.42 -18.37 -13.38
N ILE A 240 -12.23 -19.43 -13.58
CA ILE A 240 -12.26 -20.17 -14.85
C ILE A 240 -13.27 -19.55 -15.83
N ILE A 241 -14.51 -19.30 -15.37
CA ILE A 241 -15.63 -18.88 -16.22
C ILE A 241 -15.77 -17.35 -16.28
N GLY A 242 -15.41 -16.64 -15.20
CA GLY A 242 -15.79 -15.24 -15.00
C GLY A 242 -14.66 -14.20 -15.00
N THR A 243 -14.89 -13.12 -15.77
CA THR A 243 -14.47 -11.70 -15.68
C THR A 243 -12.99 -11.26 -15.73
N GLU A 244 -12.77 -10.16 -16.47
CA GLU A 244 -11.51 -9.38 -16.68
C GLU A 244 -10.71 -9.01 -15.40
N GLN A 245 -11.29 -9.14 -14.21
CA GLN A 245 -10.70 -8.67 -12.93
C GLN A 245 -9.93 -9.73 -12.15
N VAL A 246 -10.12 -11.02 -12.49
CA VAL A 246 -9.38 -12.13 -11.89
C VAL A 246 -8.59 -12.85 -12.97
N ALA A 247 -7.28 -12.60 -13.01
CA ALA A 247 -6.39 -13.23 -13.98
C ALA A 247 -5.85 -14.56 -13.43
N VAL A 248 -5.63 -15.54 -14.31
CA VAL A 248 -4.92 -16.78 -13.99
C VAL A 248 -3.49 -16.66 -14.49
N SER A 249 -2.53 -16.88 -13.59
CA SER A 249 -1.13 -17.03 -13.95
C SER A 249 -0.69 -18.46 -13.65
N HIS A 250 -0.20 -19.16 -14.67
CA HIS A 250 0.48 -20.44 -14.51
C HIS A 250 1.95 -20.18 -14.18
N ALA A 251 2.53 -20.97 -13.27
CA ALA A 251 3.98 -21.00 -13.13
C ALA A 251 4.55 -21.53 -14.46
N THR A 252 5.27 -20.69 -15.20
CA THR A 252 6.25 -21.19 -16.16
C THR A 252 7.42 -21.70 -15.32
N ASP A 253 7.68 -23.00 -15.38
CA ASP A 253 8.85 -23.60 -14.75
C ASP A 253 10.12 -22.94 -15.30
N GLU A 254 10.79 -22.12 -14.49
CA GLU A 254 12.20 -21.76 -14.60
C GLU A 254 12.99 -22.48 -13.50
#